data_AF-A0A9E4L2K5-F1
#
_entry.id   AF-A0A9E4L2K5-F1
#
_cell.length_a   1.000
_cell.length_b   1.000
_cell.length_c   1.000
_cell.angle_alpha   90.00
_cell.angle_beta   90.00
_cell.angle_gamma   90.00
#
_symmetry.space_group_name_H-M   'P 1'
#
loop_
_entity.id
_entity.type
_entity.pdbx_description
1 polymer ?
#
loop_
_entity_poly.entity_id
_entity_poly.type
_entity_poly.pdbx_seq_one_letter_code
_entity_poly.pdbx_strand_id
1 'polypeptide(L)'
;MKNMAVLRVAPDGGQNFSSVRFAPTYDTVTTRDFPGFENDQLALLLAGKRNRLSARDFVQAGVTMGVRAEVTRTCIESLCGRLSAHLEDLEPASRRVERATEIWKNRIETTVG
;
A
#
# COMPACT_ATOMS: atom_id res chain seq x y z
N MET A 1 7.63 -3.74 -14.87
CA MET A 1 6.82 -3.04 -13.86
C MET A 1 6.13 -1.88 -14.57
N LYS A 2 4.80 -1.90 -14.73
CA LYS A 2 4.06 -0.88 -15.49
C LYS A 2 3.15 0.01 -14.61
N ASN A 3 3.03 -0.28 -13.31
CA ASN A 3 2.12 0.40 -12.37
C ASN A 3 2.85 1.37 -11.42
N MET A 4 4.02 1.84 -11.84
CA MET A 4 4.80 2.88 -11.16
C MET A 4 5.32 3.83 -12.22
N ALA A 5 5.14 5.13 -12.00
CA ALA A 5 5.68 6.17 -12.86
C ALA A 5 6.48 7.19 -12.05
N VAL A 6 7.38 7.88 -12.73
CA VAL A 6 8.18 8.95 -12.16
C VAL A 6 8.01 10.21 -12.99
N LEU A 7 7.98 11.35 -12.31
CA LEU A 7 7.95 12.68 -12.89
C LEU A 7 9.38 13.21 -12.90
N ARG A 8 9.87 13.62 -14.08
CA ARG A 8 11.09 14.43 -14.20
C ARG A 8 10.70 15.89 -14.06
N VAL A 9 11.33 16.59 -13.13
CA VAL A 9 10.97 17.97 -12.79
C VAL A 9 12.12 18.88 -13.19
N ALA A 10 11.80 19.91 -13.96
CA ALA A 10 12.67 21.04 -14.25
C ALA A 10 12.26 22.22 -13.34
N PRO A 11 13.21 23.05 -12.90
CA PRO A 11 12.88 24.31 -12.24
C PRO A 11 12.17 25.25 -13.22
N ASP A 12 11.42 26.23 -12.70
CA ASP A 12 10.64 27.14 -13.54
C ASP A 12 11.54 27.85 -14.58
N GLY A 13 11.16 27.76 -15.86
CA GLY A 13 11.93 28.29 -16.99
C GLY A 13 13.22 27.51 -17.33
N GLY A 14 13.52 26.43 -16.61
CA GLY A 14 14.69 25.59 -16.84
C GLY A 14 14.53 24.66 -18.04
N GLN A 15 15.58 24.55 -18.87
CA GLN A 15 15.61 23.63 -20.01
C GLN A 15 16.04 22.20 -19.62
N ASN A 16 16.60 22.02 -18.41
CA ASN A 16 17.13 20.75 -17.93
C ASN A 16 16.37 20.25 -16.69
N PHE A 17 16.11 18.95 -16.64
CA PHE A 17 15.55 18.31 -15.45
C PHE A 17 16.57 18.28 -14.31
N SER A 18 16.14 18.66 -13.12
CA SER A 18 16.99 18.74 -11.92
C SER A 18 16.60 17.74 -10.84
N SER A 19 15.40 17.16 -10.90
CA SER A 19 14.96 16.16 -9.92
C SER A 19 13.98 15.15 -10.51
N VAL A 20 13.82 14.04 -9.80
CA VAL A 20 12.85 12.99 -10.11
C VAL A 20 12.00 12.75 -8.86
N ARG A 21 10.69 12.63 -9.03
CA ARG A 21 9.76 12.27 -7.96
C ARG A 21 8.83 11.15 -8.42
N PHE A 22 8.31 10.35 -7.50
CA PHE A 22 7.26 9.41 -7.84
C PHE A 22 6.00 10.16 -8.26
N ALA A 23 5.35 9.68 -9.32
CA ALA A 23 3.99 10.10 -9.65
C ALA A 23 3.02 9.57 -8.59
N PRO A 24 1.82 10.18 -8.43
CA PRO A 24 0.77 9.61 -7.60
C PRO A 24 0.47 8.16 -7.97
N THR A 25 0.08 7.36 -6.98
CA THR A 25 -0.32 5.97 -7.22
C THR A 25 -1.54 5.92 -8.15
N TYR A 26 -1.51 5.00 -9.11
CA TYR A 26 -2.60 4.72 -10.04
C TYR A 26 -2.81 3.20 -10.15
N ASP A 27 -3.90 2.79 -10.79
CA ASP A 27 -4.25 1.37 -10.98
C ASP A 27 -4.22 0.57 -9.66
N THR A 28 -4.73 1.18 -8.58
CA THR A 28 -4.84 0.54 -7.27
C THR A 28 -6.18 -0.14 -7.17
N VAL A 29 -6.14 -1.47 -7.20
CA VAL A 29 -7.33 -2.32 -7.13
C VAL A 29 -7.16 -3.38 -6.05
N THR A 30 -8.26 -3.88 -5.49
CA THR A 30 -8.25 -5.00 -4.57
C THR A 30 -8.76 -6.26 -5.27
N THR A 31 -8.01 -7.35 -5.15
CA THR A 31 -8.41 -8.67 -5.64
C THR A 31 -9.23 -9.46 -4.60
N ARG A 32 -9.41 -8.92 -3.38
CA ARG A 32 -9.96 -9.66 -2.24
C ARG A 32 -11.43 -10.07 -2.34
N ASP A 33 -12.24 -9.33 -3.09
CA ASP A 33 -13.65 -9.68 -3.34
C ASP A 33 -13.85 -10.47 -4.65
N PHE A 34 -12.77 -10.88 -5.32
CA PHE A 34 -12.85 -11.69 -6.54
C PHE A 34 -12.74 -13.19 -6.22
N PRO A 35 -13.73 -14.02 -6.60
CA PRO A 35 -13.63 -15.47 -6.48
C PRO A 35 -12.42 -16.02 -7.26
N GLY A 36 -11.69 -16.97 -6.69
CA GLY A 36 -10.52 -17.59 -7.33
C GLY A 36 -9.19 -16.83 -7.15
N PHE A 37 -9.20 -15.70 -6.42
CA PHE A 37 -8.01 -14.90 -6.10
C PHE A 37 -7.61 -15.01 -4.63
N GLU A 38 -8.03 -16.08 -3.93
CA GLU A 38 -7.76 -16.29 -2.51
C GLU A 38 -6.24 -16.37 -2.23
N ASN A 39 -5.49 -16.91 -3.20
CA ASN A 39 -4.04 -17.10 -3.13
C ASN A 39 -3.25 -16.09 -3.97
N ASP A 40 -3.89 -15.00 -4.39
CA ASP A 40 -3.24 -13.96 -5.18
C ASP A 40 -1.97 -13.42 -4.49
N GLN A 41 -0.95 -13.16 -5.31
CA GLN A 41 0.39 -12.84 -4.88
C GLN A 41 0.73 -11.40 -5.24
N LEU A 42 1.48 -10.72 -4.37
CA LEU A 42 2.06 -9.42 -4.70
C LEU A 42 2.97 -9.55 -5.92
N ALA A 43 2.87 -8.57 -6.82
CA ALA A 43 3.74 -8.45 -7.98
C ALA A 43 5.22 -8.24 -7.58
N LEU A 44 5.46 -7.71 -6.38
CA LEU A 44 6.80 -7.47 -5.84
C LEU A 44 7.07 -8.34 -4.62
N LEU A 45 8.28 -8.90 -4.59
CA LEU A 45 8.77 -9.69 -3.47
C LEU A 45 9.13 -8.76 -2.31
N LEU A 46 8.61 -9.05 -1.12
CA LEU A 46 8.89 -8.32 0.10
C LEU A 46 9.47 -9.28 1.14
N ALA A 47 10.68 -9.03 1.62
CA ALA A 47 11.38 -9.90 2.57
C ALA A 47 11.34 -11.40 2.18
N GLY A 48 11.48 -11.71 0.88
CA GLY A 48 11.44 -13.09 0.37
C GLY A 48 10.04 -13.70 0.22
N LYS A 49 8.97 -12.93 0.46
CA LYS A 49 7.57 -13.38 0.39
C LYS A 49 6.76 -12.58 -0.62
N ARG A 50 5.76 -13.23 -1.22
CA ARG A 50 4.77 -12.59 -2.10
C ARG A 50 3.34 -12.65 -1.57
N ASN A 51 3.09 -13.41 -0.52
CA ASN A 51 1.79 -13.52 0.15
C ASN A 51 2.00 -13.82 1.63
N ARG A 52 0.90 -13.87 2.41
CA ARG A 52 0.92 -14.14 3.85
C ARG A 52 1.93 -13.26 4.61
N LEU A 53 1.97 -11.99 4.23
CA LEU A 53 2.85 -10.99 4.83
C LEU A 53 2.30 -10.55 6.18
N SER A 54 3.22 -10.36 7.12
CA SER A 54 2.99 -9.76 8.43
C SER A 54 3.66 -8.37 8.50
N ALA A 55 3.28 -7.55 9.48
CA ALA A 55 3.96 -6.27 9.73
C ALA A 55 5.48 -6.41 9.88
N ARG A 56 5.95 -7.52 10.48
CA ARG A 56 7.38 -7.84 10.61
C ARG A 56 8.08 -7.95 9.26
N ASP A 57 7.43 -8.52 8.26
CA ASP A 57 8.01 -8.67 6.91
C ASP A 57 8.22 -7.30 6.25
N PHE A 58 7.29 -6.36 6.45
CA PHE A 58 7.43 -4.98 6.00
C PHE A 58 8.57 -4.25 6.73
N VAL A 59 8.66 -4.40 8.06
CA VAL A 59 9.76 -3.82 8.85
C VAL A 59 11.11 -4.35 8.36
N GLN A 60 11.22 -5.66 8.13
CA GLN A 60 12.46 -6.28 7.63
C GLN A 60 12.83 -5.74 6.24
N ALA A 61 11.87 -5.66 5.32
CA ALA A 61 12.11 -5.08 4.00
C ALA A 61 12.55 -3.61 4.06
N GLY A 62 11.92 -2.80 4.92
CA GLY A 62 12.32 -1.41 5.13
C GLY A 62 13.77 -1.29 5.62
N VAL A 63 14.16 -2.11 6.59
CA VAL A 63 15.56 -2.15 7.07
C VAL A 63 16.52 -2.55 5.96
N THR A 64 16.18 -3.55 5.13
CA THR A 64 16.98 -3.92 3.95
C THR A 64 17.12 -2.76 2.95
N MET A 65 16.12 -1.89 2.84
CA MET A 65 16.14 -0.70 1.98
C MET A 65 16.79 0.53 2.64
N GLY A 66 17.35 0.40 3.85
CA GLY A 66 18.00 1.50 4.57
C GLY A 66 17.05 2.39 5.38
N VAL A 67 15.79 1.99 5.55
CA VAL A 67 14.81 2.70 6.41
C VAL A 67 14.91 2.17 7.84
N ARG A 68 14.92 3.06 8.83
CA ARG A 68 14.92 2.66 10.25
C ARG A 68 13.66 1.86 10.57
N ALA A 69 13.83 0.78 11.35
CA ALA A 69 12.72 -0.11 11.72
C ALA A 69 11.53 0.63 12.37
N GLU A 70 11.83 1.61 13.24
CA GLU A 70 10.83 2.46 13.88
C GLU A 70 10.02 3.28 12.86
N VAL A 71 10.68 3.91 11.88
CA VAL A 71 10.00 4.67 10.81
C VAL A 71 9.05 3.76 10.05
N THR A 72 9.50 2.56 9.70
CA THR A 72 8.63 1.59 9.02
C THR A 72 7.42 1.22 9.85
N ARG A 73 7.56 0.99 11.17
CA ARG A 73 6.43 0.69 12.06
C ARG A 73 5.45 1.85 12.13
N THR A 74 5.94 3.06 12.38
CA THR A 74 5.09 4.27 12.41
C THR A 74 4.35 4.49 11.10
N CYS A 75 4.99 4.21 9.96
CA CYS A 75 4.31 4.29 8.65
C CYS A 75 3.19 3.26 8.52
N ILE A 76 3.39 2.02 8.98
CA ILE A 76 2.36 0.97 8.96
C ILE A 76 1.19 1.36 9.86
N GLU A 77 1.47 1.73 11.12
CA GLU A 77 0.46 2.16 12.09
C GLU A 77 -0.34 3.37 11.58
N SER A 78 0.35 4.38 11.04
CA SER A 78 -0.29 5.57 10.47
C SER A 78 -1.18 5.23 9.28
N LEU A 79 -0.73 4.34 8.38
CA LEU A 79 -1.53 3.92 7.22
C LEU A 79 -2.76 3.13 7.67
N CYS A 80 -2.60 2.18 8.58
CA CYS A 80 -3.69 1.38 9.14
C CYS A 80 -4.72 2.26 9.85
N GLY A 81 -4.28 3.19 10.71
CA GLY A 81 -5.17 4.09 11.42
C GLY A 81 -5.96 5.02 10.48
N ARG A 82 -5.28 5.63 9.50
CA ARG A 82 -5.93 6.49 8.50
C ARG A 82 -6.91 5.71 7.62
N LEU A 83 -6.54 4.50 7.21
CA LEU A 83 -7.42 3.66 6.42
C LEU A 83 -8.64 3.22 7.23
N SER A 84 -8.47 2.83 8.50
CA SER A 84 -9.58 2.48 9.39
C SER A 84 -10.58 3.63 9.50
N ALA A 85 -10.10 4.83 9.84
CA ALA A 85 -10.94 6.01 9.95
C ALA A 85 -11.69 6.31 8.64
N HIS A 86 -11.01 6.25 7.49
CA HIS A 86 -11.67 6.46 6.20
C HIS A 86 -12.68 5.37 5.83
N LEU A 87 -12.49 4.13 6.29
CA LEU A 87 -13.44 3.03 6.05
C LEU A 87 -14.67 3.10 6.96
N GLU A 88 -14.57 3.77 8.11
CA GLU A 88 -15.71 4.06 9.00
C GLU A 88 -16.65 5.10 8.38
N ASP A 89 -16.09 6.12 7.73
CA ASP A 89 -16.85 7.19 7.08
C ASP A 89 -17.32 6.85 5.66
N LEU A 90 -16.92 5.70 5.12
CA LEU A 90 -17.22 5.33 3.75
C LEU A 90 -18.67 4.84 3.59
N GLU A 91 -19.51 5.62 2.91
CA GLU A 91 -20.80 5.13 2.43
C GLU A 91 -20.60 4.16 1.23
N PRO A 92 -20.95 2.86 1.36
CA PRO A 92 -20.67 1.90 0.31
C PRO A 92 -21.56 2.12 -0.92
N ALA A 93 -20.94 2.44 -2.05
CA ALA A 93 -21.66 2.62 -3.32
C ALA A 93 -22.25 1.31 -3.91
N SER A 94 -21.85 0.14 -3.37
CA SER A 94 -22.38 -1.17 -3.78
C SER A 94 -22.10 -2.24 -2.74
N ARG A 95 -22.82 -3.37 -2.80
CA ARG A 95 -22.53 -4.58 -1.98
C ARG A 95 -21.10 -5.09 -2.14
N ARG A 96 -20.51 -4.90 -3.32
CA ARG A 96 -19.12 -5.27 -3.60
C ARG A 96 -18.15 -4.44 -2.75
N VAL A 97 -18.40 -3.14 -2.66
CA VAL A 97 -17.61 -2.20 -1.86
C VAL A 97 -17.80 -2.49 -0.37
N GLU A 98 -19.04 -2.76 0.07
CA GLU A 98 -19.35 -3.14 1.45
C GLU A 98 -18.55 -4.38 1.90
N ARG A 99 -18.58 -5.47 1.12
CA ARG A 99 -17.79 -6.68 1.44
C ARG A 99 -16.29 -6.41 1.47
N ALA A 100 -15.78 -5.63 0.51
CA ALA A 100 -14.37 -5.26 0.48
C ALA A 100 -13.98 -4.48 1.74
N THR A 101 -14.80 -3.51 2.16
CA THR A 101 -14.61 -2.73 3.38
C THR A 101 -14.50 -3.62 4.62
N GLU A 102 -15.41 -4.58 4.78
CA GLU A 102 -15.39 -5.51 5.91
C GLU A 102 -14.15 -6.43 5.89
N ILE A 103 -13.70 -6.87 4.71
CA ILE A 103 -12.44 -7.62 4.59
C ILE A 103 -11.25 -6.75 5.05
N TRP A 104 -11.22 -5.47 4.70
CA TRP A 104 -10.14 -4.57 5.07
C TRP A 104 -10.14 -4.21 6.55
N LYS A 105 -11.30 -3.94 7.16
CA LYS A 105 -11.42 -3.70 8.62
C LYS A 105 -10.86 -4.87 9.43
N ASN A 106 -11.33 -6.09 9.15
CA ASN A 106 -10.82 -7.31 9.79
C ASN A 106 -9.30 -7.47 9.64
N ARG A 107 -8.74 -7.15 8.45
CA ARG A 107 -7.29 -7.23 8.25
C ARG A 107 -6.51 -6.19 9.03
N ILE A 108 -7.01 -4.96 9.12
CA ILE A 108 -6.38 -3.88 9.89
C ILE A 108 -6.28 -4.30 11.36
N GLU A 109 -7.38 -4.81 11.94
CA GLU A 109 -7.40 -5.31 13.31
C GLU A 109 -6.33 -6.38 13.54
N THR A 110 -6.23 -7.39 12.67
CA THR A 110 -5.18 -8.43 12.78
C THR A 110 -3.74 -7.96 12.52
N THR A 111 -3.56 -6.76 11.96
CA THR A 111 -2.24 -6.21 11.65
C THR A 111 -1.72 -5.30 12.77
N VAL A 112 -2.63 -4.63 13.49
CA VAL A 112 -2.32 -3.68 14.56
C VAL A 112 -2.45 -4.32 15.95
N GLY A 113 -3.29 -5.35 16.11
CA GLY A 113 -3.39 -6.17 17.33
C GLY A 113 -2.25 -7.16 17.50
#